data_AF-A0AAD0NLJ5-F1
#
_entry.id   AF-A0AAD0NLJ5-F1
#
_cell.length_a   1.000
_cell.length_b   1.000
_cell.length_c   1.000
_cell.angle_alpha   90.00
_cell.angle_beta   90.00
_cell.angle_gamma   90.00
#
_symmetry.space_group_name_H-M   'P 1'
#
loop_
_entity.id
_entity.type
_entity.pdbx_description
1 polymer ?
#
loop_
_entity_poly.entity_id
_entity_poly.type
_entity_poly.pdbx_seq_one_letter_code
_entity_poly.pdbx_strand_id
1 'polypeptide(L)'
;MLLLAAWLGWTLPVLWLQGARTAMPVASDWNPAQLLAQVPPSLLAASRDHPLLLRQPGHCPCAASTAPPLGVATRNSTLALPFDWLVLHDQRLVYAGPALLGPGCSRGPLAATALVGQLLRGPQAPLILSNPCPCLKE
;
A
#
# COMPACT_ATOMS: atom_id res chain seq x y z
N MET A 1 44.63 20.47 -1.74
CA MET A 1 43.65 19.38 -1.53
C MET A 1 42.41 19.81 -0.72
N LEU A 2 41.96 21.07 -0.80
CA LEU A 2 40.71 21.54 -0.12
C LEU A 2 39.56 21.83 -1.12
N LEU A 3 39.87 21.94 -2.42
CA LEU A 3 38.89 22.22 -3.47
C LEU A 3 37.99 21.03 -3.83
N LEU A 4 38.47 19.79 -3.62
CA LEU A 4 37.67 18.58 -3.89
C LEU A 4 36.57 18.33 -2.84
N ALA A 5 36.82 18.66 -1.57
CA ALA A 5 35.84 18.47 -0.51
C ALA A 5 34.61 19.40 -0.66
N ALA A 6 34.83 20.62 -1.16
CA ALA A 6 33.76 21.58 -1.42
C ALA A 6 32.84 21.15 -2.58
N TRP A 7 33.36 20.38 -3.55
CA TRP A 7 32.58 19.86 -4.67
C TRP A 7 31.69 18.66 -4.29
N LEU A 8 32.19 17.77 -3.43
CA LEU A 8 31.41 16.62 -2.95
C LEU A 8 30.27 17.01 -2.01
N GLY A 9 30.40 18.11 -1.26
CA GLY A 9 29.34 18.61 -0.39
C GLY A 9 28.07 19.04 -1.14
N TRP A 10 28.18 19.42 -2.41
CA TRP A 10 27.06 19.95 -3.19
C TRP A 10 26.34 18.94 -4.07
N THR A 11 26.99 17.83 -4.45
CA THR A 11 26.35 16.78 -5.26
C THR A 11 25.45 15.85 -4.45
N LEU A 12 25.75 15.66 -3.16
CA LEU A 12 24.94 14.87 -2.22
C LEU A 12 23.48 15.36 -2.07
N PRO A 13 23.21 16.66 -1.81
CA PRO A 13 21.83 17.14 -1.70
C PRO A 13 21.09 17.11 -3.04
N VAL A 14 21.77 17.31 -4.17
CA VAL A 14 21.15 17.27 -5.51
C VAL A 14 20.68 15.87 -5.87
N LEU A 15 21.47 14.83 -5.55
CA LEU A 15 21.06 13.43 -5.75
C LEU A 15 19.88 13.06 -4.85
N TRP A 16 19.81 13.61 -3.64
CA TRP A 16 18.67 13.42 -2.73
C TRP A 16 17.38 14.04 -3.28
N LEU A 17 17.45 15.23 -3.88
CA LEU A 17 16.29 15.86 -4.54
C LEU A 17 15.84 15.12 -5.82
N GLN A 18 16.77 14.47 -6.53
CA GLN A 18 16.44 13.71 -7.74
C GLN A 18 15.84 12.33 -7.40
N GLY A 19 16.30 11.67 -6.34
CA GLY A 19 15.71 10.42 -5.84
C GLY A 19 14.29 10.59 -5.28
N ALA A 20 13.98 11.75 -4.69
CA ALA A 20 12.63 12.06 -4.21
C ALA A 20 11.60 12.27 -5.34
N ARG A 21 12.04 12.45 -6.59
CA ARG A 21 11.18 12.71 -7.76
C ARG A 21 10.79 11.47 -8.55
N THR A 22 11.27 10.28 -8.20
CA THR A 22 10.81 9.05 -8.83
C THR A 22 9.41 8.71 -8.32
N ALA A 23 8.39 9.07 -9.12
CA ALA A 23 7.00 8.67 -9.00
C ALA A 23 6.44 8.73 -7.57
N MET A 24 6.12 9.94 -7.11
CA MET A 24 5.13 10.05 -6.03
C MET A 24 3.88 9.28 -6.48
N PRO A 25 3.40 8.29 -5.70
CA PRO A 25 2.09 7.71 -5.98
C PRO A 25 1.10 8.86 -5.98
N VAL A 26 0.30 8.97 -7.05
CA VAL A 26 -0.79 9.94 -7.13
C VAL A 26 -1.54 9.87 -5.82
N ALA A 27 -1.53 10.98 -5.06
CA ALA A 27 -2.20 11.04 -3.78
C ALA A 27 -3.65 10.59 -4.01
N SER A 28 -4.05 9.54 -3.30
CA SER A 28 -5.42 9.09 -3.38
C SER A 28 -6.32 10.22 -2.88
N ASP A 29 -7.36 10.57 -3.63
CA ASP A 29 -8.42 11.47 -3.12
C ASP A 29 -9.13 10.87 -1.89
N TRP A 30 -8.90 9.58 -1.61
CA TRP A 30 -9.41 8.89 -0.44
C TRP A 30 -8.62 9.21 0.83
N ASN A 31 -9.34 9.69 1.84
CA ASN A 31 -8.80 9.91 3.18
C ASN A 31 -8.89 8.62 4.03
N PRO A 32 -7.85 8.25 4.81
CA PRO A 32 -7.92 7.14 5.76
C PRO A 32 -9.12 7.17 6.71
N ALA A 33 -9.52 8.34 7.19
CA ALA A 33 -10.68 8.50 8.07
C ALA A 33 -12.01 8.17 7.37
N GLN A 34 -12.14 8.54 6.09
CA GLN A 34 -13.32 8.21 5.28
C GLN A 34 -13.41 6.71 5.00
N LEU A 35 -12.26 6.04 4.85
CA LEU A 35 -12.22 4.59 4.71
C LEU A 35 -12.61 3.89 6.00
N LEU A 36 -12.04 4.32 7.13
CA LEU A 36 -12.37 3.76 8.44
C LEU A 36 -13.84 3.95 8.82
N ALA A 37 -14.45 5.08 8.43
CA ALA A 37 -15.87 5.34 8.65
C ALA A 37 -16.79 4.34 7.92
N GLN A 38 -16.33 3.74 6.83
CA GLN A 38 -17.08 2.72 6.09
C GLN A 38 -16.87 1.31 6.63
N VAL A 39 -15.84 1.09 7.46
CA VAL A 39 -15.54 -0.22 8.05
C VAL A 39 -16.49 -0.48 9.23
N PRO A 40 -17.19 -1.63 9.26
CA PRO A 40 -17.99 -2.04 10.40
C PRO A 40 -17.17 -2.02 11.71
N PRO A 41 -17.72 -1.49 12.82
CA PRO A 41 -17.00 -1.39 14.08
C PRO A 41 -16.57 -2.76 14.62
N SER A 42 -17.29 -3.83 14.29
CA SER A 42 -16.92 -5.20 14.62
C SER A 42 -15.64 -5.67 13.92
N LEU A 43 -15.41 -5.28 12.67
CA LEU A 43 -14.17 -5.57 11.94
C LEU A 43 -13.02 -4.72 12.46
N LEU A 44 -13.30 -3.48 12.81
CA LEU A 44 -12.30 -2.59 13.40
C LEU A 44 -11.85 -3.12 14.77
N ALA A 45 -12.78 -3.53 15.62
CA ALA A 45 -12.48 -4.17 16.91
C ALA A 45 -11.67 -5.46 16.73
N ALA A 46 -12.00 -6.30 15.74
CA ALA A 46 -11.25 -7.51 15.44
C ALA A 46 -9.80 -7.23 14.99
N SER A 47 -9.53 -6.06 14.40
CA SER A 47 -8.18 -5.66 13.99
C SER A 47 -7.27 -5.23 15.14
N ARG A 48 -7.83 -5.09 16.36
CA ARG A 48 -7.10 -4.62 17.54
C ARG A 48 -6.00 -5.59 17.95
N ASP A 49 -6.33 -6.88 18.01
CA ASP A 49 -5.41 -7.89 18.54
C ASP A 49 -4.50 -8.47 17.45
N HIS A 50 -5.01 -8.57 16.21
CA HIS A 50 -4.27 -9.11 15.08
C HIS A 50 -4.55 -8.31 13.81
N PRO A 51 -3.57 -8.17 12.90
CA PRO A 51 -3.80 -7.51 11.63
C PRO A 51 -4.84 -8.27 10.81
N LEU A 52 -5.77 -7.52 10.22
CA LEU A 52 -6.92 -8.03 9.48
C LEU A 52 -6.85 -7.53 8.03
N LEU A 53 -6.83 -8.45 7.07
CA LEU A 53 -6.99 -8.19 5.65
C LEU A 53 -8.44 -8.45 5.24
N LEU A 54 -9.13 -7.40 4.84
CA LEU A 54 -10.42 -7.48 4.17
C LEU A 54 -10.19 -7.56 2.67
N ARG A 55 -10.63 -8.66 2.06
CA ARG A 55 -10.59 -8.88 0.61
C ARG A 55 -11.93 -8.55 -0.02
N GLN A 56 -11.92 -7.74 -1.07
CA GLN A 56 -13.13 -7.38 -1.80
C GLN A 56 -13.19 -8.17 -3.12
N PRO A 57 -14.00 -9.23 -3.19
CA PRO A 57 -14.08 -10.04 -4.40
C PRO A 57 -14.63 -9.20 -5.56
N GLY A 58 -14.04 -9.35 -6.74
CA GLY A 58 -14.59 -8.83 -8.00
C GLY A 58 -14.10 -7.45 -8.45
N HIS A 59 -13.30 -6.73 -7.65
CA HIS A 59 -12.78 -5.41 -8.08
C HIS A 59 -11.61 -5.52 -9.07
N CYS A 60 -10.77 -6.56 -8.97
CA CYS A 60 -9.69 -6.85 -9.91
C CYS A 60 -9.77 -8.31 -10.43
N PRO A 61 -10.40 -8.58 -11.59
CA PRO A 61 -10.52 -9.94 -12.11
C PRO A 61 -9.17 -10.56 -12.53
N CYS A 62 -8.19 -9.71 -12.86
CA CYS A 62 -6.84 -10.15 -13.21
C CYS A 62 -5.92 -10.37 -12.00
N ALA A 63 -6.37 -10.06 -10.78
CA ALA A 63 -5.60 -10.33 -9.58
C ALA A 63 -5.59 -11.84 -9.35
N ALA A 64 -4.56 -12.52 -9.87
CA ALA A 64 -4.28 -13.89 -9.51
C ALA A 64 -4.28 -14.01 -7.98
N SER A 65 -4.86 -15.09 -7.45
CA SER A 65 -5.02 -15.32 -6.01
C SER A 65 -3.71 -15.08 -5.27
N THR A 66 -3.54 -13.86 -4.77
CA THR A 66 -2.28 -13.45 -4.17
C THR A 66 -2.30 -13.91 -2.72
N ALA A 67 -1.24 -14.59 -2.29
CA ALA A 67 -1.14 -15.08 -0.92
C ALA A 67 -1.20 -13.90 0.05
N PRO A 68 -2.03 -13.97 1.10
CA PRO A 68 -2.07 -12.92 2.11
C PRO A 68 -0.73 -12.88 2.87
N PRO A 69 -0.40 -11.74 3.49
CA PRO A 69 0.79 -11.63 4.32
C PRO A 69 0.69 -12.58 5.52
N LEU A 70 1.84 -13.17 5.89
CA LEU A 70 1.92 -14.09 7.02
C LEU A 70 1.51 -13.39 8.32
N GLY A 71 0.76 -14.09 9.16
CA GLY A 71 0.27 -13.55 10.44
C GLY A 71 -0.91 -12.59 10.31
N VAL A 72 -1.47 -12.40 9.10
CA VAL A 72 -2.64 -11.54 8.87
C VAL A 72 -3.90 -12.37 8.66
N ALA A 73 -4.90 -12.14 9.52
CA ALA A 73 -6.20 -12.79 9.40
C ALA A 73 -6.89 -12.29 8.13
N THR A 74 -7.36 -13.20 7.27
CA THR A 74 -8.02 -12.82 6.02
C THR A 74 -9.53 -13.02 6.13
N ARG A 75 -10.31 -12.03 5.69
CA ARG A 75 -11.77 -12.10 5.66
C ARG A 75 -12.29 -11.51 4.35
N ASN A 76 -13.27 -12.17 3.73
CA ASN A 76 -13.98 -11.60 2.59
C ASN A 76 -14.91 -10.50 3.07
N SER A 77 -14.95 -9.40 2.34
CA SER A 77 -15.73 -8.22 2.67
C SER A 77 -16.58 -7.82 1.48
N THR A 78 -17.83 -7.43 1.76
CA THR A 78 -18.77 -6.87 0.78
C THR A 78 -18.84 -5.35 0.88
N LEU A 79 -17.81 -4.72 1.46
CA LEU A 79 -17.69 -3.27 1.51
C LEU A 79 -17.65 -2.71 0.09
N ALA A 80 -18.45 -1.66 -0.16
CA ALA A 80 -18.52 -0.98 -1.45
C ALA A 80 -17.36 0.03 -1.60
N LEU A 81 -16.12 -0.44 -1.48
CA LEU A 81 -14.93 0.39 -1.69
C LEU A 81 -14.28 0.02 -3.03
N PRO A 82 -13.54 0.93 -3.68
CA PRO A 82 -12.86 0.62 -4.93
C PRO A 82 -11.51 -0.10 -4.70
N PHE A 83 -11.35 -0.87 -3.62
CA PHE A 83 -10.07 -1.47 -3.25
C PHE A 83 -10.18 -2.98 -3.12
N ASP A 84 -9.28 -3.71 -3.77
CA ASP A 84 -9.21 -5.17 -3.67
C ASP A 84 -8.81 -5.62 -2.25
N TRP A 85 -7.81 -4.94 -1.67
CA TRP A 85 -7.30 -5.20 -0.32
C TRP A 85 -7.46 -3.99 0.58
N LEU A 86 -8.00 -4.22 1.78
CA LEU A 86 -8.01 -3.27 2.89
C LEU A 86 -7.40 -3.93 4.12
N VAL A 87 -6.30 -3.39 4.64
CA VAL A 87 -5.58 -3.95 5.79
C VAL A 87 -5.73 -3.02 6.99
N LEU A 88 -6.17 -3.60 8.10
CA LEU A 88 -6.40 -2.94 9.37
C LEU A 88 -5.49 -3.54 10.43
N HIS A 89 -4.94 -2.72 11.31
CA HIS A 89 -4.21 -3.16 12.49
C HIS A 89 -4.35 -2.12 13.60
N ASP A 90 -4.59 -2.57 14.83
CA ASP A 90 -4.78 -1.70 15.99
C ASP A 90 -5.87 -0.63 15.76
N GLN A 91 -6.97 -1.00 15.09
CA GLN A 91 -8.08 -0.10 14.72
C GLN A 91 -7.68 1.05 13.77
N ARG A 92 -6.57 0.89 13.04
CA ARG A 92 -6.07 1.87 12.08
C ARG A 92 -5.97 1.24 10.71
N LEU A 93 -6.09 2.09 9.69
CA LEU A 93 -5.81 1.69 8.32
C LEU A 93 -4.29 1.57 8.16
N VAL A 94 -3.84 0.46 7.57
CA VAL A 94 -2.45 0.22 7.22
C VAL A 94 -2.27 0.33 5.71
N TYR A 95 -3.17 -0.31 4.96
CA TYR A 95 -3.11 -0.36 3.50
C TYR A 95 -4.52 -0.38 2.89
N ALA A 96 -4.72 0.34 1.80
CA ALA A 96 -5.89 0.25 0.93
C ALA A 96 -5.42 0.30 -0.53
N GLY A 97 -5.74 -0.71 -1.33
CA GLY A 97 -5.23 -0.77 -2.70
C GLY A 97 -5.42 -2.11 -3.40
N PRO A 98 -4.80 -2.28 -4.58
CA PRO A 98 -4.85 -3.53 -5.33
C PRO A 98 -3.98 -4.63 -4.68
N ALA A 99 -4.38 -5.90 -4.84
CA ALA A 99 -3.55 -7.04 -4.41
C ALA A 99 -2.23 -7.14 -5.18
N LEU A 100 -2.24 -6.68 -6.43
CA LEU A 100 -1.07 -6.58 -7.31
C LEU A 100 -0.73 -5.11 -7.55
N LEU A 101 0.53 -4.79 -7.30
CA LEU A 101 1.13 -3.51 -7.64
C LEU A 101 1.56 -3.56 -9.11
N GLY A 102 1.37 -2.46 -9.83
CA GLY A 102 1.85 -2.33 -11.19
C GLY A 102 3.37 -2.53 -11.29
N PRO A 103 3.90 -2.83 -12.49
CA PRO A 103 5.30 -3.20 -12.67
C PRO A 103 6.28 -2.12 -12.20
N GLY A 104 5.90 -0.84 -12.18
CA GLY A 104 6.81 0.23 -11.77
C GLY A 104 8.11 0.18 -12.58
N CYS A 105 9.26 0.23 -11.89
CA CYS A 105 10.59 0.03 -12.50
C CYS A 105 10.99 -1.45 -12.64
N SER A 106 10.14 -2.37 -12.18
CA SER A 106 10.39 -3.82 -12.25
C SER A 106 9.79 -4.42 -13.52
N ARG A 107 10.26 -5.62 -13.89
CA ARG A 107 9.91 -6.29 -15.15
C ARG A 107 8.51 -6.95 -15.13
N GLY A 108 7.75 -6.84 -14.04
CA GLY A 108 6.45 -7.50 -13.90
C GLY A 108 5.67 -7.05 -12.67
N PRO A 109 4.38 -7.41 -12.55
CA PRO A 109 3.55 -7.04 -11.41
C PRO A 109 4.08 -7.68 -10.12
N LEU A 110 3.99 -6.95 -9.01
CA LEU A 110 4.45 -7.39 -7.69
C LEU A 110 3.27 -7.56 -6.73
N ALA A 111 3.29 -8.62 -5.93
CA ALA A 111 2.30 -8.81 -4.88
C ALA A 111 2.42 -7.73 -3.78
N ALA A 112 1.30 -7.11 -3.40
CA ALA A 112 1.25 -6.16 -2.29
C ALA A 112 1.58 -6.81 -0.94
N THR A 113 1.60 -8.15 -0.86
CA THR A 113 1.93 -8.94 0.33
C THR A 113 3.22 -8.49 1.02
N ALA A 114 4.31 -8.33 0.27
CA ALA A 114 5.60 -7.95 0.84
C ALA A 114 5.58 -6.51 1.36
N LEU A 115 4.91 -5.60 0.63
CA LEU A 115 4.70 -4.22 1.04
C LEU A 115 3.92 -4.18 2.36
N VAL A 116 2.73 -4.79 2.41
CA VAL A 116 1.90 -4.86 3.62
C VAL A 116 2.67 -5.47 4.80
N GLY A 117 3.47 -6.52 4.55
CA GLY A 117 4.32 -7.12 5.58
C GLY A 117 5.34 -6.14 6.17
N GLN A 118 5.95 -5.27 5.35
CA GLN A 118 6.80 -4.19 5.86
C GLN A 118 5.98 -3.14 6.61
N LEU A 119 4.81 -2.79 6.06
CA LEU A 119 3.92 -1.79 6.64
C LEU A 119 3.47 -2.17 8.07
N LEU A 120 3.33 -3.46 8.35
CA LEU A 120 2.91 -3.99 9.65
C LEU A 120 4.05 -4.10 10.68
N ARG A 121 5.33 -3.93 10.29
CA ARG A 121 6.47 -4.09 11.22
C ARG A 121 6.71 -2.88 12.12
N GLY A 122 6.08 -1.74 11.86
CA GLY A 122 6.28 -0.54 12.64
C GLY A 122 5.16 0.48 12.48
N PRO A 123 5.15 1.53 13.31
CA PRO A 123 4.20 2.62 13.20
C PRO A 123 4.54 3.48 12.00
N GLN A 124 3.59 3.60 11.07
CA GLN A 124 3.77 4.33 9.81
C GLN A 124 2.43 4.83 9.29
N ALA A 125 2.50 5.80 8.38
CA ALA A 125 1.31 6.39 7.78
C ALA A 125 0.53 5.33 6.96
N PRO A 126 -0.81 5.39 6.95
CA PRO A 126 -1.63 4.55 6.08
C PRO A 126 -1.25 4.77 4.62
N LEU A 127 -1.06 3.68 3.88
CA LEU A 127 -0.81 3.75 2.45
C LEU A 127 -2.10 3.48 1.67
N ILE A 128 -2.54 4.45 0.87
CA ILE A 128 -3.72 4.33 0.03
C ILE A 128 -3.28 4.46 -1.43
N LEU A 129 -3.53 3.43 -2.23
CA LEU A 129 -3.23 3.39 -3.65
C LEU A 129 -4.55 3.34 -4.42
N SER A 130 -4.92 4.46 -5.04
CA SER A 130 -6.13 4.54 -5.89
C SER A 130 -6.01 3.83 -7.22
N ASN A 131 -4.80 3.37 -7.59
CA ASN A 131 -4.56 2.94 -8.95
C ASN A 131 -5.49 1.77 -9.29
N PRO A 132 -6.29 1.91 -10.37
CA PRO A 132 -7.13 0.82 -10.83
C PRO A 132 -6.22 -0.36 -11.18
N CYS A 133 -6.69 -1.56 -10.85
CA CYS A 133 -6.06 -2.85 -11.13
C CYS A 133 -5.13 -2.78 -12.34
N PRO A 134 -3.82 -3.09 -12.21
CA PRO A 134 -2.85 -2.93 -13.30
C PRO A 134 -3.03 -3.97 -14.41
N CYS A 135 -4.25 -4.49 -14.62
CA CYS A 135 -4.57 -5.43 -15.68
C CYS A 135 -4.12 -4.82 -17.01
N LEU A 136 -3.01 -5.33 -17.56
CA LEU A 136 -2.65 -5.06 -18.94
C LEU A 136 -3.78 -5.67 -19.78
N LYS A 137 -4.45 -4.80 -20.54
CA LYS A 137 -5.33 -5.21 -21.62
C LYS A 137 -4.43 -5.90 -22.65
N GLU A 138 -4.55 -7.22 -22.79
CA GLU A 138 -3.99 -7.95 -23.94
C GLU A 138 -4.57 -7.40 -25.26
#